data_AF-A0AA95HSL8-F1
#
_entry.id   AF-A0AA95HSL8-F1
#
_cell.length_a   1.000
_cell.length_b   1.000
_cell.length_c   1.000
_cell.angle_alpha   90.00
_cell.angle_beta   90.00
_cell.angle_gamma   90.00
#
_symmetry.space_group_name_H-M   'P 1'
#
loop_
_entity.id
_entity.type
_entity.pdbx_description
1 polymer ?
#
loop_
_entity_poly.entity_id
_entity_poly.type
_entity_poly.pdbx_seq_one_letter_code
_entity_poly.pdbx_strand_id
1 'polypeptide(L)'
;MYGGADAGDTKEDITVDNFTRKIKEESWKEFMPKGITKEDFNKIKKCFNATRFEEAGKKYRALTREADFMHVDERIRQITEIFSYFRNPDKETVLTPWRVVNMHMSDTIGGWCFFDETFDEKTGLLDKPRYVDQGDVTRQLFDNVDLAGEVQTKILEINSKTGLYPLYVTYSLYRRRLDEYIKAECIDKESVSVQEEQVVWDDIVKDNIYVICNTPMAVGITRRTLFGFRDVERKANIKNEELIKRASNDQEGLVKELKTVGFWKGNSSKQEMKFNAVVGNPPYQMGINKEPAYHYFIDLGRSLCGIGTTIHPARFLFNAGKTPTAWNEKMLHDKHYKVVKYWNNPNDVFNNVDIKGGVAITMWNENHNYGEIGLFVDQSELLLIKEKVTSYNFKSFSDIVYPRDLYRLTDTLYKENPWAITRPSKGHKFDLGTNAFDLFPELFSDIPVNAEYAKIIGRINNERIQKYIKKAM
;
A
#
# COMPACT_ATOMS: atom_id res chain seq x y z
N MET A 1 18.84 -17.07 0.47
CA MET A 1 20.16 -17.12 1.15
C MET A 1 20.19 -16.44 2.54
N TYR A 2 19.55 -15.28 2.74
CA TYR A 2 19.50 -14.59 4.05
C TYR A 2 18.72 -15.33 5.16
N GLY A 3 17.59 -15.95 4.80
CA GLY A 3 16.79 -16.76 5.74
C GLY A 3 15.82 -17.74 5.06
N GLY A 4 16.04 -18.02 3.77
CA GLY A 4 15.04 -18.66 2.92
C GLY A 4 15.66 -19.65 1.93
N ALA A 5 15.85 -20.89 2.39
CA ALA A 5 15.33 -22.01 1.63
C ALA A 5 13.92 -22.28 2.18
N ASP A 6 12.98 -22.73 1.35
CA ASP A 6 11.63 -23.05 1.83
C ASP A 6 11.59 -24.17 2.88
N ALA A 7 12.71 -24.88 3.06
CA ALA A 7 12.92 -25.93 4.04
C ALA A 7 13.66 -25.48 5.33
N GLY A 8 13.90 -24.18 5.53
CA GLY A 8 14.64 -23.68 6.70
C GLY A 8 16.17 -23.84 6.61
N ASP A 9 16.87 -23.79 7.75
CA ASP A 9 18.34 -23.96 7.84
C ASP A 9 18.70 -25.45 7.67
N THR A 10 18.65 -25.92 6.43
CA THR A 10 19.17 -27.25 6.09
C THR A 10 20.69 -27.22 6.24
N LYS A 11 21.30 -28.24 6.87
CA LYS A 11 22.77 -28.41 6.91
C LYS A 11 23.45 -28.34 5.53
N GLU A 12 22.67 -28.52 4.47
CA GLU A 12 23.11 -28.41 3.08
C GLU A 12 23.00 -26.94 2.59
N ASP A 13 24.15 -26.35 2.25
CA ASP A 13 24.25 -25.00 1.71
C ASP A 13 23.42 -24.80 0.42
N ILE A 14 22.96 -23.56 0.20
CA ILE A 14 22.38 -23.14 -1.09
C ILE A 14 23.53 -22.86 -2.06
N THR A 15 23.56 -23.59 -3.16
CA THR A 15 24.54 -23.45 -4.25
C THR A 15 23.82 -23.02 -5.52
N VAL A 16 24.55 -22.52 -6.52
CA VAL A 16 23.99 -22.18 -7.84
C VAL A 16 23.29 -23.39 -8.47
N ASP A 17 23.79 -24.60 -8.22
CA ASP A 17 23.26 -25.83 -8.80
C ASP A 17 21.99 -26.35 -8.14
N ASN A 18 21.85 -26.16 -6.82
CA ASN A 18 20.66 -26.63 -6.10
C ASN A 18 19.59 -25.53 -5.92
N PHE A 19 19.88 -24.28 -6.26
CA PHE A 19 19.02 -23.12 -6.00
C PHE A 19 17.59 -23.29 -6.52
N THR A 20 17.42 -23.61 -7.81
CA THR A 20 16.08 -23.75 -8.42
C THR A 20 15.26 -24.91 -7.87
N ARG A 21 15.93 -25.93 -7.30
CA ARG A 21 15.26 -27.08 -6.65
C ARG A 21 14.88 -26.78 -5.19
N LYS A 22 15.69 -25.97 -4.49
CA LYS A 22 15.46 -25.63 -3.08
C LYS A 22 14.43 -24.51 -2.88
N ILE A 23 14.11 -23.76 -3.93
CA ILE A 23 13.10 -22.71 -3.91
C ILE A 23 11.81 -23.23 -4.54
N LYS A 24 10.72 -23.24 -3.77
CA LYS A 24 9.35 -23.54 -4.21
C LYS A 24 8.87 -22.55 -5.26
N GLU A 25 7.86 -22.94 -6.00
CA GLU A 25 7.36 -22.14 -7.11
C GLU A 25 6.70 -20.84 -6.65
N GLU A 26 5.95 -20.85 -5.54
CA GLU A 26 5.39 -19.64 -4.96
C GLU A 26 6.48 -18.64 -4.53
N SER A 27 7.55 -19.12 -3.87
CA SER A 27 8.67 -18.30 -3.42
C SER A 27 9.49 -17.73 -4.59
N TRP A 28 9.66 -18.51 -5.66
CA TRP A 28 10.31 -18.03 -6.88
C TRP A 28 9.54 -16.86 -7.49
N LYS A 29 8.22 -17.02 -7.64
CA LYS A 29 7.34 -15.97 -8.20
C LYS A 29 7.32 -14.69 -7.36
N GLU A 30 7.45 -14.82 -6.04
CA GLU A 30 7.42 -13.68 -5.11
C GLU A 30 8.74 -12.88 -5.11
N PHE A 31 9.89 -13.56 -5.15
CA PHE A 31 11.18 -12.93 -4.89
C PHE A 31 12.05 -12.73 -6.13
N MET A 32 11.86 -13.50 -7.19
CA MET A 32 12.68 -13.39 -8.39
C MET A 32 12.12 -12.34 -9.36
N PRO A 33 12.97 -11.71 -10.21
CA PRO A 33 12.50 -10.75 -11.19
C PRO A 33 11.39 -11.32 -12.08
N LYS A 34 10.34 -10.52 -12.31
CA LYS A 34 9.21 -10.89 -13.16
C LYS A 34 9.68 -11.30 -14.55
N GLY A 35 9.17 -12.42 -15.04
CA GLY A 35 9.50 -12.95 -16.38
C GLY A 35 10.70 -13.89 -16.43
N ILE A 36 11.43 -14.10 -15.32
CA ILE A 36 12.51 -15.09 -15.26
C ILE A 36 11.97 -16.39 -14.66
N THR A 37 11.89 -17.46 -15.45
CA THR A 37 11.52 -18.79 -14.94
C THR A 37 12.72 -19.50 -14.31
N LYS A 38 12.46 -20.57 -13.54
CA LYS A 38 13.53 -21.47 -13.07
C LYS A 38 14.30 -22.11 -14.22
N GLU A 39 13.64 -22.42 -15.32
CA GLU A 39 14.29 -22.94 -16.53
C GLU A 39 15.24 -21.90 -17.14
N ASP A 40 14.81 -20.64 -17.21
CA ASP A 40 15.66 -19.56 -17.70
C ASP A 40 16.87 -19.37 -16.80
N PHE A 41 16.70 -19.38 -15.48
CA PHE A 41 17.82 -19.38 -14.54
C PHE A 41 18.77 -20.56 -14.80
N ASN A 42 18.26 -21.77 -14.99
CA ASN A 42 19.08 -22.95 -15.26
C ASN A 42 19.85 -22.87 -16.58
N LYS A 43 19.34 -22.15 -17.60
CA LYS A 43 20.07 -21.87 -18.85
C LYS A 43 21.26 -20.94 -18.61
N ILE A 44 21.09 -19.93 -17.75
CA ILE A 44 22.12 -18.90 -17.49
C ILE A 44 22.99 -19.18 -16.26
N LYS A 45 22.71 -20.23 -15.47
CA LYS A 45 23.40 -20.49 -14.20
C LYS A 45 24.93 -20.62 -14.36
N LYS A 46 25.40 -21.09 -15.52
CA LYS A 46 26.83 -21.19 -15.87
C LYS A 46 27.53 -19.83 -15.97
N CYS A 47 26.77 -18.74 -16.13
CA CYS A 47 27.29 -17.37 -16.16
C CYS A 47 27.53 -16.81 -14.75
N PHE A 48 27.06 -17.49 -13.69
CA PHE A 48 27.30 -17.09 -12.31
C PHE A 48 28.64 -17.65 -11.83
N ASN A 49 29.40 -16.82 -11.12
CA ASN A 49 30.53 -17.30 -10.34
C ASN A 49 29.99 -18.03 -9.11
N ALA A 50 30.04 -19.38 -9.13
CA ALA A 50 29.49 -20.23 -8.07
C ALA A 50 30.07 -19.91 -6.69
N THR A 51 31.38 -19.70 -6.60
CA THR A 51 32.08 -19.32 -5.37
C THR A 51 31.52 -18.02 -4.79
N ARG A 52 31.42 -16.96 -5.60
CA ARG A 52 30.86 -15.67 -5.16
C ARG A 52 29.40 -15.78 -4.72
N PHE A 53 28.60 -16.61 -5.40
CA PHE A 53 27.20 -16.83 -5.04
C PHE A 53 27.08 -17.47 -3.65
N GLU A 54 27.86 -18.52 -3.40
CA GLU A 54 27.85 -19.22 -2.12
C GLU A 54 28.46 -18.38 -0.99
N GLU A 55 29.58 -17.70 -1.25
CA GLU A 55 30.25 -16.82 -0.29
C GLU A 55 29.36 -15.67 0.16
N ALA A 56 28.59 -15.06 -0.74
CA ALA A 56 27.62 -14.02 -0.38
C ALA A 56 26.59 -14.57 0.64
N GLY A 57 26.05 -15.76 0.39
CA GLY A 57 25.13 -16.41 1.30
C GLY A 57 25.76 -16.73 2.67
N LYS A 58 26.98 -17.28 2.67
CA LYS A 58 27.73 -17.60 3.90
C LYS A 58 28.04 -16.34 4.71
N LYS A 59 28.49 -15.27 4.04
CA LYS A 59 28.75 -13.96 4.65
C LYS A 59 27.52 -13.42 5.36
N TYR A 60 26.37 -13.38 4.70
CA TYR A 60 25.16 -12.83 5.31
C TYR A 60 24.67 -13.68 6.47
N ARG A 61 24.75 -15.02 6.39
CA ARG A 61 24.43 -15.89 7.53
C ARG A 61 25.37 -15.67 8.71
N ALA A 62 26.67 -15.45 8.45
CA ALA A 62 27.65 -15.17 9.50
C ALA A 62 27.34 -13.84 10.22
N LEU A 63 27.10 -12.75 9.46
CA LEU A 63 26.71 -11.46 10.03
C LEU A 63 25.42 -11.54 10.85
N THR A 64 24.41 -12.29 10.38
CA THR A 64 23.18 -12.51 11.14
C THR A 64 23.40 -13.33 12.42
N ARG A 65 24.33 -14.30 12.42
CA ARG A 65 24.71 -15.05 13.65
C ARG A 65 25.46 -14.18 14.65
N GLU A 66 26.33 -13.29 14.15
CA GLU A 66 27.03 -12.33 15.00
C GLU A 66 26.04 -11.38 15.69
N ALA A 67 25.04 -10.91 14.94
CA ALA A 67 23.93 -10.10 15.45
C ALA A 67 23.13 -10.75 16.60
N ASP A 68 23.17 -12.08 16.78
CA ASP A 68 22.49 -12.75 17.90
C ASP A 68 23.16 -12.50 19.26
N PHE A 69 24.37 -11.95 19.27
CA PHE A 69 25.14 -11.63 20.48
C PHE A 69 25.24 -10.12 20.74
N MET A 70 24.56 -9.29 19.94
CA MET A 70 24.57 -7.83 20.05
C MET A 70 23.39 -7.32 20.89
N HIS A 71 23.54 -6.14 21.47
CA HIS A 71 22.41 -5.41 22.04
C HIS A 71 21.36 -5.08 20.96
N VAL A 72 20.09 -4.94 21.34
CA VAL A 72 18.96 -4.80 20.39
C VAL A 72 19.16 -3.67 19.39
N ASP A 73 19.64 -2.51 19.83
CA ASP A 73 19.93 -1.36 18.96
C ASP A 73 20.97 -1.72 17.88
N GLU A 74 22.07 -2.36 18.26
CA GLU A 74 23.16 -2.80 17.37
C GLU A 74 22.70 -3.92 16.44
N ARG A 75 21.96 -4.89 16.97
CA ARG A 75 21.36 -5.98 16.21
C ARG A 75 20.48 -5.44 15.08
N ILE A 76 19.62 -4.47 15.35
CA ILE A 76 18.74 -3.88 14.32
C ILE A 76 19.56 -3.18 13.24
N ARG A 77 20.62 -2.44 13.61
CA ARG A 77 21.53 -1.84 12.63
C ARG A 77 22.18 -2.91 11.74
N GLN A 78 22.73 -3.96 12.33
CA GLN A 78 23.36 -5.06 11.59
C GLN A 78 22.36 -5.75 10.64
N ILE A 79 21.14 -6.04 11.10
CA ILE A 79 20.09 -6.70 10.31
C ILE A 79 19.64 -5.82 9.14
N THR A 80 19.40 -4.53 9.39
CA THR A 80 18.96 -3.58 8.35
C THR A 80 20.08 -3.27 7.35
N GLU A 81 21.33 -3.25 7.78
CA GLU A 81 22.49 -3.14 6.90
C GLU A 81 22.60 -4.35 5.97
N ILE A 82 22.41 -5.58 6.46
CA ILE A 82 22.43 -6.77 5.60
C ILE A 82 21.34 -6.67 4.51
N PHE A 83 20.14 -6.19 4.84
CA PHE A 83 19.09 -5.95 3.84
C PHE A 83 19.51 -4.94 2.77
N SER A 84 20.32 -3.93 3.13
CA SER A 84 20.84 -2.92 2.20
C SER A 84 21.76 -3.49 1.10
N TYR A 85 22.34 -4.67 1.31
CA TYR A 85 23.20 -5.34 0.32
C TYR A 85 22.42 -6.07 -0.77
N PHE A 86 21.12 -6.36 -0.54
CA PHE A 86 20.29 -6.99 -1.54
C PHE A 86 19.88 -6.00 -2.64
N ARG A 87 19.72 -6.54 -3.84
CA ARG A 87 19.27 -5.80 -5.02
C ARG A 87 18.13 -6.60 -5.65
N ASN A 88 16.99 -5.94 -5.82
CA ASN A 88 15.83 -6.47 -6.53
C ASN A 88 15.25 -5.33 -7.37
N PRO A 89 14.81 -5.57 -8.62
CA PRO A 89 14.12 -4.55 -9.41
C PRO A 89 12.83 -4.06 -8.72
N ASP A 90 12.08 -4.94 -8.06
CA ASP A 90 10.81 -4.64 -7.39
C ASP A 90 11.07 -4.20 -5.92
N LYS A 91 11.84 -3.14 -5.72
CA LYS A 91 12.18 -2.62 -4.37
C LYS A 91 10.95 -2.15 -3.60
N GLU A 92 9.96 -1.63 -4.31
CA GLU A 92 8.76 -1.03 -3.76
C GLU A 92 7.82 -2.03 -3.11
N THR A 93 7.91 -3.31 -3.44
CA THR A 93 7.09 -4.35 -2.80
C THR A 93 7.88 -5.54 -2.28
N VAL A 94 9.05 -5.90 -2.82
CA VAL A 94 9.83 -7.08 -2.38
C VAL A 94 10.87 -6.71 -1.32
N LEU A 95 11.58 -5.60 -1.51
CA LEU A 95 12.65 -5.12 -0.63
C LEU A 95 12.37 -3.68 -0.18
N THR A 96 11.22 -3.47 0.45
CA THR A 96 10.85 -2.14 1.00
C THR A 96 12.00 -1.64 1.89
N PRO A 97 12.66 -0.50 1.57
CA PRO A 97 13.83 -0.06 2.31
C PRO A 97 13.50 0.27 3.77
N TRP A 98 14.47 0.06 4.67
CA TRP A 98 14.32 0.40 6.09
C TRP A 98 13.91 1.86 6.34
N ARG A 99 14.47 2.75 5.53
CA ARG A 99 14.14 4.18 5.46
C ARG A 99 12.66 4.43 5.19
N VAL A 100 12.06 3.69 4.26
CA VAL A 100 10.64 3.82 3.89
C VAL A 100 9.75 3.26 4.98
N VAL A 101 10.14 2.15 5.62
CA VAL A 101 9.41 1.60 6.77
C VAL A 101 9.37 2.61 7.93
N ASN A 102 10.51 3.22 8.26
CA ASN A 102 10.59 4.24 9.31
C ASN A 102 9.72 5.44 8.97
N MET A 103 9.86 5.99 7.76
CA MET A 103 9.04 7.10 7.28
C MET A 103 7.54 6.80 7.35
N HIS A 104 7.14 5.60 6.91
CA HIS A 104 5.74 5.20 6.95
C HIS A 104 5.23 5.09 8.39
N MET A 105 5.90 4.34 9.25
CA MET A 105 5.41 4.11 10.61
C MET A 105 5.49 5.37 11.47
N SER A 106 6.55 6.17 11.34
CA SER A 106 6.69 7.41 12.10
C SER A 106 5.65 8.46 11.74
N ASP A 107 5.26 8.56 10.46
CA ASP A 107 4.24 9.54 9.99
C ASP A 107 2.81 9.09 10.34
N THR A 108 2.62 7.85 10.82
CA THR A 108 1.30 7.23 11.01
C THR A 108 1.03 6.83 12.46
N ILE A 109 1.56 5.70 12.89
CA ILE A 109 1.35 5.16 14.23
C ILE A 109 2.39 5.68 15.25
N GLY A 110 3.46 6.31 14.78
CA GLY A 110 4.55 6.82 15.61
C GLY A 110 5.53 5.72 16.04
N GLY A 111 6.08 5.84 17.24
CA GLY A 111 7.05 4.90 17.80
C GLY A 111 8.51 5.35 17.64
N TRP A 112 9.46 4.43 17.77
CA TRP A 112 10.88 4.74 17.75
C TRP A 112 11.46 4.67 16.33
N CYS A 113 11.83 5.83 15.78
CA CYS A 113 12.33 6.03 14.42
C CYS A 113 13.86 6.14 14.39
N PHE A 114 14.49 5.40 13.48
CA PHE A 114 15.94 5.35 13.27
C PHE A 114 16.46 6.45 12.34
N PHE A 115 15.59 7.27 11.77
CA PHE A 115 15.96 8.35 10.86
C PHE A 115 15.60 9.71 11.43
N ASP A 116 16.33 10.74 11.02
CA ASP A 116 15.94 12.13 11.23
C ASP A 116 14.65 12.47 10.43
N GLU A 117 14.24 13.74 10.46
CA GLU A 117 13.03 14.19 9.76
C GLU A 117 13.20 14.31 8.24
N THR A 118 14.44 14.34 7.75
CA THR A 118 14.73 14.41 6.32
C THR A 118 14.54 13.07 5.63
N PHE A 119 14.73 11.98 6.38
CA PHE A 119 14.80 10.62 5.84
C PHE A 119 15.78 10.51 4.67
N ASP A 120 16.90 11.23 4.70
CA ASP A 120 17.96 11.05 3.71
C ASP A 120 18.58 9.65 3.83
N GLU A 121 18.80 8.98 2.70
CA GLU A 121 19.28 7.60 2.68
C GLU A 121 20.73 7.44 3.15
N LYS A 122 21.55 8.48 3.01
CA LYS A 122 22.99 8.46 3.31
C LYS A 122 23.31 9.10 4.65
N THR A 123 22.65 10.20 4.98
CA THR A 123 22.99 11.01 6.16
C THR A 123 21.89 11.02 7.21
N GLY A 124 20.69 10.56 6.88
CA GLY A 124 19.54 10.65 7.78
C GLY A 124 19.47 9.55 8.85
N LEU A 125 20.30 8.51 8.77
CA LEU A 125 20.31 7.42 9.77
C LEU A 125 20.94 7.91 11.08
N LEU A 126 20.22 7.73 12.19
CA LEU A 126 20.62 8.20 13.51
C LEU A 126 21.40 7.14 14.30
N ASP A 127 22.41 7.61 15.04
CA ASP A 127 23.10 6.78 16.04
C ASP A 127 22.18 6.39 17.19
N LYS A 128 21.25 7.26 17.59
CA LYS A 128 20.23 6.96 18.61
C LYS A 128 18.84 7.19 18.00
N PRO A 129 17.97 6.17 17.95
CA PRO A 129 16.61 6.35 17.47
C PRO A 129 15.86 7.40 18.28
N ARG A 130 14.98 8.15 17.63
CA ARG A 130 14.12 9.17 18.24
C ARG A 130 12.70 8.63 18.43
N TYR A 131 12.04 9.04 19.49
CA TYR A 131 10.62 8.74 19.66
C TYR A 131 9.77 9.75 18.88
N VAL A 132 8.77 9.25 18.15
CA VAL A 132 7.83 10.05 17.35
C VAL A 132 6.41 9.81 17.88
N ASP A 133 5.79 10.87 18.41
CA ASP A 133 4.42 10.84 18.89
C ASP A 133 3.46 11.38 17.83
N GLN A 134 2.49 10.54 17.41
CA GLN A 134 1.38 10.89 16.50
C GLN A 134 0.06 11.09 17.27
N GLY A 135 0.15 11.39 18.56
CA GLY A 135 -0.98 11.68 19.42
C GLY A 135 -1.67 10.42 19.94
N ASP A 136 -3.00 10.40 19.88
CA ASP A 136 -3.79 9.33 20.50
C ASP A 136 -3.48 7.96 19.93
N VAL A 137 -3.17 7.85 18.63
CA VAL A 137 -2.84 6.55 18.02
C VAL A 137 -1.54 5.97 18.59
N THR A 138 -0.51 6.79 18.79
CA THR A 138 0.77 6.31 19.36
C THR A 138 0.56 5.85 20.79
N ARG A 139 -0.15 6.63 21.61
CA ARG A 139 -0.48 6.25 22.98
C ARG A 139 -1.32 4.98 23.06
N GLN A 140 -2.35 4.86 22.22
CA GLN A 140 -3.22 3.68 22.18
C GLN A 140 -2.47 2.40 21.79
N LEU A 141 -1.42 2.50 20.98
CA LEU A 141 -0.66 1.34 20.50
C LEU A 141 0.54 1.02 21.38
N PHE A 142 1.27 2.02 21.86
CA PHE A 142 2.54 1.80 22.55
C PHE A 142 2.48 2.07 24.06
N ASP A 143 1.47 2.79 24.56
CA ASP A 143 1.31 3.09 26.00
C ASP A 143 0.14 2.37 26.68
N ASN A 144 -0.65 1.61 25.92
CA ASN A 144 -1.83 0.91 26.43
C ASN A 144 -1.45 -0.33 27.26
N VAL A 145 -1.45 -0.14 28.58
CA VAL A 145 -1.24 -1.18 29.60
C VAL A 145 -2.54 -1.53 30.29
N ASP A 146 -2.76 -2.80 30.62
CA ASP A 146 -3.86 -3.19 31.49
C ASP A 146 -3.55 -2.91 32.97
N LEU A 147 -4.53 -3.18 33.85
CA LEU A 147 -4.41 -2.97 35.30
C LEU A 147 -3.33 -3.86 35.96
N ALA A 148 -2.82 -4.87 35.25
CA ALA A 148 -1.69 -5.69 35.66
C ALA A 148 -0.35 -5.20 35.08
N GLY A 149 -0.36 -4.13 34.27
CA GLY A 149 0.82 -3.55 33.64
C GLY A 149 1.23 -4.21 32.32
N GLU A 150 0.41 -5.08 31.72
CA GLU A 150 0.77 -5.77 30.48
C GLU A 150 0.33 -4.98 29.24
N VAL A 151 1.23 -4.82 28.26
CA VAL A 151 0.91 -4.21 26.96
C VAL A 151 0.08 -5.22 26.14
N GLN A 152 -1.21 -4.96 25.99
CA GLN A 152 -2.15 -5.85 25.29
C GLN A 152 -2.12 -5.70 23.76
N THR A 153 -1.33 -4.75 23.22
CA THR A 153 -1.36 -4.36 21.82
C THR A 153 -0.97 -5.51 20.89
N LYS A 154 -1.88 -5.90 19.99
CA LYS A 154 -1.63 -6.90 18.94
C LYS A 154 -1.56 -6.20 17.59
N ILE A 155 -0.38 -6.16 16.99
CA ILE A 155 -0.17 -5.52 15.69
C ILE A 155 0.02 -6.59 14.64
N LEU A 156 -0.76 -6.47 13.57
CA LEU A 156 -0.71 -7.36 12.42
C LEU A 156 0.02 -6.67 11.25
N GLU A 157 1.13 -7.26 10.80
CA GLU A 157 1.65 -6.96 9.47
C GLU A 157 0.99 -7.89 8.44
N ILE A 158 0.35 -7.29 7.43
CA ILE A 158 -0.24 -8.03 6.32
C ILE A 158 0.74 -8.05 5.14
N ASN A 159 1.03 -9.26 4.65
CA ASN A 159 1.90 -9.55 3.50
C ASN A 159 3.39 -9.25 3.71
N SER A 160 3.97 -9.72 4.81
CA SER A 160 5.41 -9.55 5.05
C SER A 160 6.26 -10.28 4.03
N LYS A 161 7.44 -9.70 3.77
CA LYS A 161 8.49 -10.29 2.94
C LYS A 161 9.82 -10.25 3.65
N THR A 162 10.27 -9.06 4.03
CA THR A 162 11.54 -8.85 4.73
C THR A 162 11.38 -8.86 6.25
N GLY A 163 10.16 -8.71 6.78
CA GLY A 163 9.92 -8.54 8.22
C GLY A 163 10.37 -7.19 8.79
N LEU A 164 10.60 -6.18 7.96
CA LEU A 164 11.07 -4.87 8.45
C LEU A 164 9.98 -4.07 9.16
N TYR A 165 8.71 -4.14 8.74
CA TYR A 165 7.60 -3.52 9.50
C TYR A 165 7.47 -4.08 10.92
N PRO A 166 7.43 -5.42 11.14
CA PRO A 166 7.35 -5.97 12.47
C PRO A 166 8.64 -5.71 13.23
N LEU A 167 9.81 -5.59 12.59
CA LEU A 167 11.03 -5.16 13.26
C LEU A 167 10.88 -3.76 13.87
N TYR A 168 10.36 -2.79 13.12
CA TYR A 168 10.08 -1.43 13.61
C TYR A 168 9.10 -1.43 14.78
N VAL A 169 7.99 -2.14 14.62
CA VAL A 169 6.92 -2.18 15.63
C VAL A 169 7.40 -2.89 16.89
N THR A 170 8.11 -4.01 16.75
CA THR A 170 8.70 -4.75 17.87
C THR A 170 9.66 -3.85 18.64
N TYR A 171 10.53 -3.12 17.94
CA TYR A 171 11.46 -2.20 18.59
C TYR A 171 10.75 -1.12 19.40
N SER A 172 9.67 -0.55 18.84
CA SER A 172 8.90 0.49 19.53
C SER A 172 8.26 -0.01 20.82
N LEU A 173 7.70 -1.23 20.81
CA LEU A 173 7.16 -1.90 21.99
C LEU A 173 8.25 -2.34 22.98
N TYR A 174 9.38 -2.84 22.45
CA TYR A 174 10.54 -3.27 23.24
C TYR A 174 11.08 -2.13 24.11
N ARG A 175 11.28 -0.93 23.54
CA ARG A 175 11.80 0.22 24.28
C ARG A 175 10.91 0.57 25.47
N ARG A 176 9.59 0.53 25.27
CA ARG A 176 8.62 0.77 26.34
C ARG A 176 8.65 -0.34 27.41
N ARG A 177 8.70 -1.61 26.99
CA ARG A 177 8.69 -2.75 27.91
C ARG A 177 9.97 -2.86 28.71
N LEU A 178 11.13 -2.57 28.11
CA LEU A 178 12.40 -2.53 28.82
C LEU A 178 12.37 -1.49 29.94
N ASP A 179 11.85 -0.28 29.66
CA ASP A 179 11.67 0.75 30.68
C ASP A 179 10.74 0.30 31.82
N GLU A 180 9.74 -0.55 31.56
CA GLU A 180 8.87 -1.12 32.60
C GLU A 180 9.62 -2.12 33.49
N TYR A 181 10.40 -3.02 32.90
CA TYR A 181 11.22 -3.97 33.66
C TYR A 181 12.26 -3.25 34.53
N ILE A 182 12.86 -2.17 34.00
CA ILE A 182 13.79 -1.33 34.76
C ILE A 182 13.06 -0.64 35.94
N LYS A 183 11.89 -0.05 35.71
CA LYS A 183 11.09 0.59 36.77
C LYS A 183 10.59 -0.38 37.83
N ALA A 184 10.34 -1.63 37.44
CA ALA A 184 9.95 -2.70 38.34
C ALA A 184 11.14 -3.34 39.08
N GLU A 185 12.36 -2.82 38.90
CA GLU A 185 13.60 -3.34 39.48
C GLU A 185 13.90 -4.79 39.07
N CYS A 186 13.32 -5.25 37.95
CA CYS A 186 13.58 -6.57 37.37
C CYS A 186 14.89 -6.61 36.58
N ILE A 187 15.34 -5.47 36.06
CA ILE A 187 16.55 -5.30 35.26
C ILE A 187 17.27 -4.03 35.73
N ASP A 188 18.58 -4.11 35.97
CA ASP A 188 19.40 -2.93 36.25
C ASP A 188 19.75 -2.20 34.95
N LYS A 189 19.39 -0.90 34.89
CA LYS A 189 19.63 -0.03 33.73
C LYS A 189 21.11 0.11 33.38
N GLU A 190 22.00 0.06 34.35
CA GLU A 190 23.44 0.27 34.12
C GLU A 190 24.16 -1.00 33.66
N SER A 191 23.54 -2.17 33.84
CA SER A 191 24.13 -3.47 33.54
C SER A 191 23.22 -4.40 32.74
N VAL A 192 22.26 -3.85 31.97
CA VAL A 192 21.36 -4.64 31.13
C VAL A 192 22.20 -5.56 30.24
N SER A 193 21.97 -6.86 30.32
CA SER A 193 22.64 -7.85 29.49
C SER A 193 21.89 -8.12 28.19
N VAL A 194 22.61 -8.57 27.16
CA VAL A 194 22.00 -9.01 25.88
C VAL A 194 20.92 -10.07 26.10
N GLN A 195 21.10 -10.97 27.08
CA GLN A 195 20.14 -12.02 27.41
C GLN A 195 18.84 -11.44 27.98
N GLU A 196 18.91 -10.45 28.86
CA GLU A 196 17.72 -9.78 29.40
C GLU A 196 16.98 -9.02 28.30
N GLU A 197 17.68 -8.30 27.42
CA GLU A 197 17.06 -7.66 26.26
C GLU A 197 16.37 -8.67 25.35
N GLN A 198 16.98 -9.84 25.13
CA GLN A 198 16.39 -10.92 24.33
C GLN A 198 15.13 -11.50 24.96
N VAL A 199 15.06 -11.60 26.30
CA VAL A 199 13.84 -12.04 26.99
C VAL A 199 12.71 -11.05 26.73
N VAL A 200 12.96 -9.75 26.95
CA VAL A 200 11.97 -8.70 26.70
C VAL A 200 11.53 -8.69 25.24
N TRP A 201 12.48 -8.76 24.31
CA TRP A 201 12.20 -8.82 22.87
C TRP A 201 11.35 -10.02 22.49
N ASP A 202 11.71 -11.21 22.96
CA ASP A 202 11.01 -12.45 22.65
C ASP A 202 9.56 -12.43 23.16
N ASP A 203 9.31 -11.86 24.33
CA ASP A 203 7.97 -11.71 24.89
C ASP A 203 7.12 -10.76 24.03
N ILE A 204 7.68 -9.62 23.59
CA ILE A 204 7.00 -8.72 22.66
C ILE A 204 6.65 -9.44 21.35
N VAL A 205 7.61 -10.13 20.72
CA VAL A 205 7.31 -10.81 19.45
C VAL A 205 6.26 -11.91 19.63
N LYS A 206 6.25 -12.59 20.78
CA LYS A 206 5.33 -13.69 21.08
C LYS A 206 3.91 -13.24 21.32
N ASP A 207 3.73 -12.14 22.05
CA ASP A 207 2.43 -11.75 22.59
C ASP A 207 1.81 -10.54 21.85
N ASN A 208 2.63 -9.75 21.16
CA ASN A 208 2.20 -8.51 20.50
C ASN A 208 2.29 -8.53 18.97
N ILE A 209 3.15 -9.36 18.38
CA ILE A 209 3.45 -9.30 16.94
C ILE A 209 2.83 -10.48 16.18
N TYR A 210 2.09 -10.14 15.13
CA TYR A 210 1.40 -11.07 14.25
C TYR A 210 1.75 -10.76 12.81
N VAL A 211 2.11 -11.79 12.04
CA VAL A 211 2.62 -11.59 10.67
C VAL A 211 2.05 -12.66 9.74
N ILE A 212 1.47 -12.22 8.62
CA ILE A 212 1.12 -13.10 7.50
C ILE A 212 2.07 -12.87 6.34
N CYS A 213 2.67 -13.95 5.86
CA CYS A 213 3.53 -13.97 4.69
C CYS A 213 2.87 -14.74 3.55
N ASN A 214 3.02 -14.27 2.31
CA ASN A 214 2.47 -14.96 1.14
C ASN A 214 3.21 -16.26 0.79
N THR A 215 4.49 -16.41 1.21
CA THR A 215 5.31 -17.59 0.89
C THR A 215 6.05 -18.17 2.11
N PRO A 216 6.38 -19.48 2.11
CA PRO A 216 7.20 -20.08 3.16
C PRO A 216 8.60 -19.43 3.29
N MET A 217 9.20 -19.01 2.17
CA MET A 217 10.46 -18.27 2.17
C MET A 217 10.34 -16.94 2.91
N ALA A 218 9.25 -16.20 2.73
CA ALA A 218 8.99 -14.96 3.46
C ALA A 218 8.79 -15.19 4.97
N VAL A 219 8.17 -16.31 5.37
CA VAL A 219 8.12 -16.72 6.79
C VAL A 219 9.53 -16.90 7.35
N GLY A 220 10.41 -17.61 6.63
CA GLY A 220 11.80 -17.83 7.03
C GLY A 220 12.59 -16.53 7.16
N ILE A 221 12.47 -15.63 6.18
CA ILE A 221 13.11 -14.31 6.20
C ILE A 221 12.62 -13.48 7.39
N THR A 222 11.30 -13.37 7.57
CA THR A 222 10.69 -12.62 8.68
C THR A 222 11.18 -13.15 10.04
N ARG A 223 11.23 -14.48 10.20
CA ARG A 223 11.78 -15.10 11.41
C ARG A 223 13.23 -14.71 11.65
N ARG A 224 14.09 -14.75 10.62
CA ARG A 224 15.50 -14.33 10.76
C ARG A 224 15.65 -12.85 11.06
N THR A 225 14.79 -12.00 10.50
CA THR A 225 14.77 -10.58 10.84
C THR A 225 14.49 -10.36 12.33
N LEU A 226 13.48 -11.03 12.88
CA LEU A 226 13.07 -10.86 14.28
C LEU A 226 13.96 -11.60 15.28
N PHE A 227 14.48 -12.78 14.95
CA PHE A 227 15.14 -13.66 15.92
C PHE A 227 16.57 -14.08 15.57
N GLY A 228 17.04 -13.78 14.35
CA GLY A 228 18.30 -14.30 13.83
C GLY A 228 18.32 -15.82 13.87
N PHE A 229 19.41 -16.44 14.32
CA PHE A 229 19.56 -17.91 14.39
C PHE A 229 19.18 -18.52 15.73
N ARG A 230 18.69 -17.73 16.69
CA ARG A 230 18.22 -18.22 18.00
C ARG A 230 17.06 -19.22 17.83
N ASP A 231 17.07 -20.28 18.64
CA ASP A 231 16.02 -21.30 18.63
C ASP A 231 14.82 -20.86 19.48
N VAL A 232 13.83 -20.30 18.80
CA VAL A 232 12.64 -19.67 19.39
C VAL A 232 11.36 -20.07 18.65
N GLU A 233 11.39 -21.20 17.93
CA GLU A 233 10.36 -21.61 16.95
C GLU A 233 8.92 -21.64 17.48
N ARG A 234 8.72 -21.68 18.80
CA ARG A 234 7.38 -21.71 19.42
C ARG A 234 6.83 -20.34 19.83
N LYS A 235 7.62 -19.28 19.72
CA LYS A 235 7.21 -17.95 20.23
C LYS A 235 6.46 -17.12 19.18
N ALA A 236 6.84 -17.17 17.91
CA ALA A 236 6.37 -16.19 16.93
C ALA A 236 5.02 -16.51 16.26
N ASN A 237 4.11 -15.54 16.20
CA ASN A 237 2.86 -15.65 15.43
C ASN A 237 3.11 -15.27 13.95
N ILE A 238 3.91 -16.06 13.22
CA ILE A 238 4.22 -15.86 11.80
C ILE A 238 3.65 -17.03 10.99
N LYS A 239 2.73 -16.74 10.07
CA LYS A 239 2.02 -17.75 9.26
C LYS A 239 2.21 -17.51 7.77
N ASN A 240 2.12 -18.59 7.00
CA ASN A 240 2.07 -18.54 5.55
C ASN A 240 0.63 -18.80 5.08
N GLU A 241 0.10 -17.89 4.26
CA GLU A 241 -1.22 -18.02 3.63
C GLU A 241 -1.12 -17.57 2.17
N GLU A 242 -1.98 -18.09 1.28
CA GLU A 242 -2.12 -17.59 -0.10
C GLU A 242 -2.85 -16.23 -0.12
N LEU A 243 -2.31 -15.26 0.61
CA LEU A 243 -2.97 -14.03 1.03
C LEU A 243 -3.47 -13.22 -0.16
N ILE A 244 -2.69 -13.15 -1.24
CA ILE A 244 -3.09 -12.44 -2.48
C ILE A 244 -4.37 -13.04 -3.05
N LYS A 245 -4.45 -14.36 -3.12
CA LYS A 245 -5.59 -15.09 -3.69
C LYS A 245 -6.81 -15.06 -2.76
N ARG A 246 -6.59 -15.17 -1.46
CA ARG A 246 -7.68 -15.17 -0.46
C ARG A 246 -8.25 -13.78 -0.24
N ALA A 247 -7.44 -12.73 -0.24
CA ALA A 247 -7.93 -11.37 -0.12
C ALA A 247 -8.89 -10.97 -1.26
N SER A 248 -8.70 -11.51 -2.47
CA SER A 248 -9.58 -11.22 -3.60
C SER A 248 -10.78 -12.17 -3.75
N ASN A 249 -10.71 -13.40 -3.23
CA ASN A 249 -11.71 -14.46 -3.52
C ASN A 249 -12.40 -15.05 -2.28
N ASP A 250 -11.82 -14.92 -1.08
CA ASP A 250 -12.27 -15.51 0.19
C ASP A 250 -11.93 -14.58 1.36
N GLN A 251 -12.32 -13.31 1.25
CA GLN A 251 -11.97 -12.30 2.25
C GLN A 251 -12.64 -12.59 3.60
N GLU A 252 -13.92 -12.98 3.59
CA GLU A 252 -14.68 -13.27 4.83
C GLU A 252 -14.10 -14.47 5.58
N GLY A 253 -13.80 -15.56 4.88
CA GLY A 253 -13.18 -16.76 5.47
C GLY A 253 -11.82 -16.44 6.06
N LEU A 254 -11.00 -15.70 5.32
CA LEU A 254 -9.69 -15.24 5.79
C LEU A 254 -9.80 -14.37 7.04
N VAL A 255 -10.69 -13.39 7.07
CA VAL A 255 -10.89 -12.52 8.25
C VAL A 255 -11.26 -13.34 9.48
N LYS A 256 -12.17 -14.30 9.33
CA LYS A 256 -12.61 -15.18 10.42
C LYS A 256 -11.45 -16.01 10.98
N GLU A 257 -10.61 -16.57 10.12
CA GLU A 257 -9.43 -17.33 10.53
C GLU A 257 -8.40 -16.45 11.24
N LEU A 258 -8.06 -15.31 10.66
CA LEU A 258 -7.07 -14.38 11.24
C LEU A 258 -7.49 -13.82 12.59
N LYS A 259 -8.79 -13.71 12.86
CA LYS A 259 -9.32 -13.32 14.19
C LYS A 259 -9.41 -14.47 15.19
N THR A 260 -8.96 -15.68 14.86
CA THR A 260 -9.06 -16.84 15.75
C THR A 260 -7.73 -17.17 16.42
N VAL A 261 -7.71 -17.30 17.75
CA VAL A 261 -6.50 -17.67 18.52
C VAL A 261 -5.91 -19.00 18.04
N GLY A 262 -6.76 -19.99 17.75
CA GLY A 262 -6.32 -21.31 17.29
C GLY A 262 -5.53 -21.29 15.98
N PHE A 263 -5.87 -20.37 15.05
CA PHE A 263 -5.10 -20.18 13.81
C PHE A 263 -3.65 -19.83 14.11
N TRP A 264 -3.43 -18.86 15.00
CA TRP A 264 -2.10 -18.41 15.38
C TRP A 264 -1.33 -19.43 16.22
N LYS A 265 -1.99 -20.00 17.24
CA LYS A 265 -1.37 -20.97 18.15
C LYS A 265 -1.29 -22.39 17.61
N GLY A 266 -1.86 -22.67 16.44
CA GLY A 266 -1.82 -23.99 15.81
C GLY A 266 -2.63 -25.03 16.58
N ASN A 267 -3.76 -24.63 17.18
CA ASN A 267 -4.64 -25.51 17.95
C ASN A 267 -6.11 -25.28 17.58
N SER A 268 -7.03 -26.03 18.18
CA SER A 268 -8.47 -26.00 17.87
C SER A 268 -9.25 -24.90 18.59
N SER A 269 -8.58 -23.95 19.27
CA SER A 269 -9.26 -22.86 19.97
C SER A 269 -10.04 -21.98 19.00
N LYS A 270 -11.34 -21.80 19.31
CA LYS A 270 -12.24 -20.90 18.57
C LYS A 270 -12.36 -19.53 19.23
N GLN A 271 -11.52 -19.24 20.22
CA GLN A 271 -11.52 -17.95 20.88
C GLN A 271 -11.16 -16.85 19.88
N GLU A 272 -11.99 -15.81 19.81
CA GLU A 272 -11.72 -14.64 19.00
C GLU A 272 -10.66 -13.76 19.66
N MET A 273 -9.80 -13.15 18.84
CA MET A 273 -8.83 -12.15 19.24
C MET A 273 -8.99 -10.88 18.40
N LYS A 274 -8.56 -9.76 18.98
CA LYS A 274 -8.62 -8.44 18.35
C LYS A 274 -7.22 -7.92 18.08
N PHE A 275 -7.03 -7.34 16.90
CA PHE A 275 -5.85 -6.54 16.59
C PHE A 275 -6.11 -5.08 16.98
N ASN A 276 -5.04 -4.40 17.36
CA ASN A 276 -5.04 -2.97 17.70
C ASN A 276 -4.59 -2.10 16.53
N ALA A 277 -3.78 -2.64 15.63
CA ALA A 277 -3.46 -2.01 14.36
C ALA A 277 -3.11 -3.04 13.28
N VAL A 278 -3.37 -2.66 12.03
CA VAL A 278 -2.89 -3.34 10.84
C VAL A 278 -1.90 -2.44 10.11
N VAL A 279 -0.72 -2.95 9.79
CA VAL A 279 0.33 -2.21 9.07
C VAL A 279 0.84 -3.00 7.87
N GLY A 280 1.45 -2.31 6.92
CA GLY A 280 2.29 -2.97 5.93
C GLY A 280 2.35 -2.28 4.58
N ASN A 281 2.99 -2.97 3.64
CA ASN A 281 3.10 -2.57 2.25
C ASN A 281 2.43 -3.65 1.38
N PRO A 282 1.15 -3.45 1.00
CA PRO A 282 0.42 -4.44 0.23
C PRO A 282 1.06 -4.67 -1.15
N PRO A 283 0.78 -5.80 -1.80
CA PRO A 283 1.15 -5.95 -3.20
C PRO A 283 0.44 -4.86 -4.02
N TYR A 284 1.14 -4.30 -5.01
CA TYR A 284 0.57 -3.23 -5.83
C TYR A 284 -0.28 -3.76 -6.96
N GLN A 285 0.07 -4.93 -7.51
CA GLN A 285 -0.54 -5.51 -8.70
C GLN A 285 -0.68 -7.03 -8.61
N MET A 286 -1.66 -7.60 -9.30
CA MET A 286 -1.90 -9.03 -9.47
C MET A 286 -1.99 -9.42 -10.94
N GLY A 287 -1.68 -10.69 -11.22
CA GLY A 287 -1.87 -11.31 -12.52
C GLY A 287 -1.02 -10.71 -13.64
N ILE A 288 -1.23 -11.22 -14.86
CA ILE A 288 -0.47 -10.82 -16.05
C ILE A 288 -0.86 -9.41 -16.50
N ASN A 289 -2.13 -9.04 -16.32
CA ASN A 289 -2.68 -7.74 -16.73
C ASN A 289 -2.36 -6.58 -15.78
N LYS A 290 -1.56 -6.84 -14.73
CA LYS A 290 -1.14 -5.87 -13.71
C LYS A 290 -2.33 -5.13 -13.09
N GLU A 291 -3.36 -5.88 -12.73
CA GLU A 291 -4.54 -5.33 -12.07
C GLU A 291 -4.18 -4.87 -10.66
N PRO A 292 -4.69 -3.73 -10.18
CA PRO A 292 -4.32 -3.21 -8.87
C PRO A 292 -4.73 -4.19 -7.77
N ALA A 293 -3.84 -4.47 -6.83
CA ALA A 293 -4.08 -5.43 -5.76
C ALA A 293 -4.32 -4.75 -4.41
N TYR A 294 -3.69 -3.60 -4.19
CA TYR A 294 -3.62 -2.93 -2.90
C TYR A 294 -5.00 -2.65 -2.28
N HIS A 295 -6.01 -2.38 -3.09
CA HIS A 295 -7.37 -2.11 -2.63
C HIS A 295 -8.01 -3.28 -1.86
N TYR A 296 -7.80 -4.53 -2.29
CA TYR A 296 -8.24 -5.73 -1.55
C TYR A 296 -7.58 -5.84 -0.17
N PHE A 297 -6.31 -5.44 -0.07
CA PHE A 297 -5.56 -5.49 1.17
C PHE A 297 -5.96 -4.37 2.14
N ILE A 298 -6.31 -3.20 1.62
CA ILE A 298 -6.90 -2.12 2.41
C ILE A 298 -8.25 -2.58 2.99
N ASP A 299 -9.15 -3.12 2.16
CA ASP A 299 -10.44 -3.64 2.66
C ASP A 299 -10.23 -4.79 3.67
N LEU A 300 -9.23 -5.67 3.45
CA LEU A 300 -8.89 -6.74 4.39
C LEU A 300 -8.42 -6.18 5.72
N GLY A 301 -7.50 -5.21 5.70
CA GLY A 301 -7.00 -4.55 6.90
C GLY A 301 -8.12 -3.90 7.70
N ARG A 302 -9.04 -3.21 7.02
CA ARG A 302 -10.22 -2.59 7.64
C ARG A 302 -11.18 -3.61 8.24
N SER A 303 -11.34 -4.76 7.60
CA SER A 303 -12.16 -5.86 8.13
C SER A 303 -11.53 -6.52 9.38
N LEU A 304 -10.20 -6.45 9.50
CA LEU A 304 -9.45 -7.02 10.60
C LEU A 304 -9.35 -6.09 11.81
N CYS A 305 -9.20 -4.78 11.58
CA CYS A 305 -9.01 -3.78 12.63
C CYS A 305 -9.50 -2.40 12.20
N GLY A 306 -10.09 -1.66 13.13
CA GLY A 306 -10.53 -0.28 12.91
C GLY A 306 -9.39 0.74 12.81
N ILE A 307 -8.14 0.36 13.09
CA ILE A 307 -6.96 1.20 12.90
C ILE A 307 -5.98 0.49 11.97
N GLY A 308 -5.47 1.21 10.98
CA GLY A 308 -4.37 0.69 10.18
C GLY A 308 -3.86 1.64 9.12
N THR A 309 -2.77 1.25 8.48
CA THR A 309 -2.07 2.11 7.52
C THR A 309 -1.30 1.31 6.47
N THR A 310 -1.27 1.84 5.25
CA THR A 310 -0.60 1.21 4.10
C THR A 310 0.09 2.25 3.24
N ILE A 311 1.21 1.85 2.62
CA ILE A 311 1.85 2.58 1.52
C ILE A 311 1.52 1.91 0.19
N HIS A 312 1.06 2.68 -0.81
CA HIS A 312 0.59 2.11 -2.07
C HIS A 312 0.55 3.13 -3.22
N PRO A 313 0.31 2.69 -4.48
CA PRO A 313 0.11 3.60 -5.61
C PRO A 313 -1.12 4.48 -5.43
N ALA A 314 -1.02 5.75 -5.83
CA ALA A 314 -1.97 6.79 -5.48
C ALA A 314 -3.01 7.13 -6.57
N ARG A 315 -3.06 6.39 -7.69
CA ARG A 315 -3.97 6.71 -8.82
C ARG A 315 -5.45 6.82 -8.43
N PHE A 316 -5.89 6.04 -7.44
CA PHE A 316 -7.27 6.06 -6.97
C PHE A 316 -7.68 7.43 -6.41
N LEU A 317 -6.73 8.22 -5.87
CA LEU A 317 -6.99 9.57 -5.35
C LEU A 317 -7.52 10.52 -6.44
N PHE A 318 -7.22 10.22 -7.69
CA PHE A 318 -7.60 11.02 -8.85
C PHE A 318 -8.70 10.36 -9.69
N ASN A 319 -9.41 9.37 -9.12
CA ASN A 319 -10.35 8.53 -9.86
C ASN A 319 -9.76 7.91 -11.14
N ALA A 320 -8.45 7.63 -11.10
CA ALA A 320 -7.70 7.13 -12.23
C ALA A 320 -7.21 5.70 -11.97
N GLY A 321 -6.89 4.99 -13.05
CA GLY A 321 -6.37 3.63 -12.98
C GLY A 321 -7.44 2.58 -13.17
N LYS A 322 -7.21 1.41 -12.55
CA LYS A 322 -8.01 0.21 -12.76
C LYS A 322 -8.68 -0.28 -11.47
N THR A 323 -8.59 0.48 -10.37
CA THR A 323 -9.40 0.19 -9.18
C THR A 323 -10.87 0.47 -9.51
N PRO A 324 -11.83 -0.28 -8.97
CA PRO A 324 -13.24 -0.06 -9.26
C PRO A 324 -13.67 1.36 -8.89
N THR A 325 -14.39 2.05 -9.79
CA THR A 325 -14.87 3.42 -9.52
C THR A 325 -15.68 3.50 -8.24
N ALA A 326 -16.58 2.53 -7.99
CA ALA A 326 -17.36 2.46 -6.76
C ALA A 326 -16.49 2.33 -5.51
N TRP A 327 -15.34 1.65 -5.61
CA TRP A 327 -14.38 1.55 -4.51
C TRP A 327 -13.64 2.87 -4.28
N ASN A 328 -13.22 3.56 -5.35
CA ASN A 328 -12.59 4.87 -5.23
C ASN A 328 -13.55 5.85 -4.54
N GLU A 329 -14.80 5.95 -5.00
CA GLU A 329 -15.84 6.80 -4.40
C GLU A 329 -16.06 6.47 -2.92
N LYS A 330 -16.19 5.18 -2.57
CA LYS A 330 -16.28 4.73 -1.17
C LYS A 330 -15.12 5.26 -0.33
N MET A 331 -13.88 5.12 -0.80
CA MET A 331 -12.70 5.50 -0.03
C MET A 331 -12.48 7.02 0.03
N LEU A 332 -12.84 7.75 -1.04
CA LEU A 332 -12.71 9.20 -1.10
C LEU A 332 -13.75 9.92 -0.23
N HIS A 333 -14.93 9.33 -0.04
CA HIS A 333 -15.99 9.85 0.82
C HIS A 333 -15.99 9.28 2.24
N ASP A 334 -14.98 8.47 2.59
CA ASP A 334 -14.88 7.92 3.93
C ASP A 334 -14.24 8.90 4.90
N LYS A 335 -15.02 9.35 5.89
CA LYS A 335 -14.61 10.30 6.93
C LYS A 335 -13.58 9.73 7.91
N HIS A 336 -13.39 8.41 7.95
CA HIS A 336 -12.45 7.73 8.83
C HIS A 336 -11.16 7.32 8.12
N TYR A 337 -10.98 7.74 6.87
CA TYR A 337 -9.81 7.45 6.04
C TYR A 337 -9.14 8.76 5.62
N LYS A 338 -7.81 8.81 5.71
CA LYS A 338 -7.04 9.99 5.30
C LYS A 338 -5.82 9.61 4.46
N VAL A 339 -5.40 10.56 3.62
CA VAL A 339 -4.07 10.57 3.03
C VAL A 339 -3.14 11.24 4.03
N VAL A 340 -2.15 10.48 4.52
CA VAL A 340 -1.15 10.99 5.47
C VAL A 340 -0.06 11.73 4.72
N LYS A 341 0.36 11.17 3.58
CA LYS A 341 1.40 11.75 2.74
C LYS A 341 1.25 11.27 1.31
N TYR A 342 1.56 12.14 0.36
CA TYR A 342 1.54 11.84 -1.06
C TYR A 342 2.84 12.31 -1.72
N TRP A 343 3.33 11.53 -2.66
CA TRP A 343 4.46 11.87 -3.52
C TRP A 343 4.04 11.67 -4.97
N ASN A 344 4.02 12.75 -5.74
CA ASN A 344 3.78 12.67 -7.18
C ASN A 344 4.93 11.92 -7.88
N ASN A 345 6.18 12.17 -7.47
CA ASN A 345 7.35 11.45 -7.96
C ASN A 345 7.66 10.24 -7.07
N PRO A 346 7.48 8.99 -7.55
CA PRO A 346 7.75 7.81 -6.75
C PRO A 346 9.24 7.63 -6.39
N ASN A 347 10.15 8.29 -7.11
CA ASN A 347 11.59 8.23 -6.82
C ASN A 347 11.98 8.93 -5.52
N ASP A 348 11.12 9.80 -4.99
CA ASP A 348 11.32 10.43 -3.68
C ASP A 348 11.14 9.40 -2.54
N VAL A 349 10.46 8.28 -2.83
CA VAL A 349 10.20 7.18 -1.89
C VAL A 349 11.02 5.94 -2.24
N PHE A 350 11.07 5.56 -3.50
CA PHE A 350 11.70 4.33 -3.97
C PHE A 350 12.62 4.62 -5.15
N ASN A 351 13.93 4.46 -4.97
CA ASN A 351 14.90 4.78 -6.03
C ASN A 351 14.75 3.87 -7.27
N ASN A 352 14.61 4.51 -8.44
CA ASN A 352 14.52 3.90 -9.78
C ASN A 352 13.26 3.05 -10.01
N VAL A 353 12.10 3.51 -9.53
CA VAL A 353 10.81 2.84 -9.81
C VAL A 353 9.89 3.74 -10.65
N ASP A 354 9.09 3.11 -11.50
CA ASP A 354 8.02 3.78 -12.26
C ASP A 354 6.65 3.35 -11.71
N ILE A 355 6.12 4.17 -10.80
CA ILE A 355 4.76 4.01 -10.25
C ILE A 355 3.91 5.18 -10.75
N LYS A 356 3.12 4.91 -11.80
CA LYS A 356 2.23 5.91 -12.39
C LYS A 356 1.25 6.47 -11.37
N GLY A 357 1.14 7.79 -11.31
CA GLY A 357 0.23 8.53 -10.43
C GLY A 357 0.73 8.71 -9.00
N GLY A 358 1.99 8.37 -8.72
CA GLY A 358 2.62 8.62 -7.44
C GLY A 358 2.35 7.54 -6.40
N VAL A 359 2.88 7.79 -5.20
CA VAL A 359 2.78 6.93 -4.01
C VAL A 359 2.07 7.70 -2.91
N ALA A 360 1.22 7.03 -2.15
CA ALA A 360 0.59 7.59 -0.97
C ALA A 360 0.78 6.67 0.23
N ILE A 361 0.90 7.29 1.40
CA ILE A 361 0.59 6.64 2.68
C ILE A 361 -0.83 7.03 3.06
N THR A 362 -1.63 6.04 3.37
CA THR A 362 -3.01 6.22 3.81
C THR A 362 -3.21 5.53 5.15
N MET A 363 -4.17 6.04 5.90
CA MET A 363 -4.48 5.53 7.24
C MET A 363 -5.99 5.57 7.46
N TRP A 364 -6.52 4.55 8.12
CA TRP A 364 -7.87 4.56 8.67
C TRP A 364 -7.83 4.51 10.20
N ASN A 365 -8.81 5.19 10.82
CA ASN A 365 -9.13 5.06 12.23
C ASN A 365 -10.65 5.24 12.41
N GLU A 366 -11.37 4.16 12.67
CA GLU A 366 -12.83 4.15 12.85
C GLU A 366 -13.31 5.07 13.98
N ASN A 367 -12.45 5.38 14.95
CA ASN A 367 -12.77 6.25 16.08
C ASN A 367 -12.43 7.74 15.82
N HIS A 368 -11.90 8.08 14.65
CA HIS A 368 -11.49 9.44 14.33
C HIS A 368 -12.10 9.92 13.01
N ASN A 369 -12.73 11.09 13.02
CA ASN A 369 -13.31 11.70 11.83
C ASN A 369 -12.34 12.75 11.26
N TYR A 370 -11.71 12.44 10.13
CA TYR A 370 -10.79 13.30 9.39
C TYR A 370 -11.49 14.21 8.36
N GLY A 371 -12.80 14.03 8.15
CA GLY A 371 -13.51 14.58 6.99
C GLY A 371 -13.30 13.75 5.72
N GLU A 372 -14.07 14.08 4.68
CA GLU A 372 -13.97 13.38 3.39
C GLU A 372 -12.78 13.92 2.58
N ILE A 373 -12.09 13.03 1.87
CA ILE A 373 -11.05 13.44 0.91
C ILE A 373 -11.71 14.15 -0.28
N GLY A 374 -12.80 13.57 -0.81
CA GLY A 374 -13.52 14.06 -1.99
C GLY A 374 -12.56 14.27 -3.17
N LEU A 375 -12.50 15.51 -3.69
CA LEU A 375 -11.46 15.90 -4.64
C LEU A 375 -10.11 16.06 -3.93
N PHE A 376 -9.22 15.10 -4.13
CA PHE A 376 -7.84 15.15 -3.66
C PHE A 376 -7.04 16.22 -4.40
N VAL A 377 -6.39 17.10 -3.64
CA VAL A 377 -5.53 18.18 -4.14
C VAL A 377 -4.26 18.16 -3.31
N ASP A 378 -3.14 17.81 -3.92
CA ASP A 378 -1.84 17.74 -3.25
C ASP A 378 -1.28 19.12 -2.88
N GLN A 379 -1.54 20.12 -3.72
CA GLN A 379 -0.99 21.47 -3.54
C GLN A 379 -1.85 22.27 -2.56
N SER A 380 -1.25 22.70 -1.46
CA SER A 380 -1.93 23.41 -0.36
C SER A 380 -2.65 24.68 -0.83
N GLU A 381 -2.06 25.41 -1.77
CA GLU A 381 -2.58 26.65 -2.33
C GLU A 381 -3.86 26.38 -3.14
N LEU A 382 -3.89 25.29 -3.89
CA LEU A 382 -5.08 24.88 -4.66
C LEU A 382 -6.19 24.37 -3.72
N LEU A 383 -5.84 23.72 -2.62
CA LEU A 383 -6.80 23.32 -1.59
C LEU A 383 -7.45 24.56 -0.96
N LEU A 384 -6.66 25.56 -0.57
CA LEU A 384 -7.16 26.83 -0.03
C LEU A 384 -8.05 27.57 -1.03
N ILE A 385 -7.67 27.59 -2.31
CA ILE A 385 -8.52 28.17 -3.37
C ILE A 385 -9.83 27.42 -3.49
N LYS A 386 -9.80 26.08 -3.50
CA LYS A 386 -11.01 25.23 -3.55
C LYS A 386 -11.92 25.56 -2.38
N GLU A 387 -11.43 25.50 -1.14
CA GLU A 387 -12.19 25.80 0.07
C GLU A 387 -12.81 27.21 0.05
N LYS A 388 -12.01 28.20 -0.37
CA LYS A 388 -12.47 29.57 -0.54
C LYS A 388 -13.56 29.70 -1.60
N VAL A 389 -13.45 29.00 -2.73
CA VAL A 389 -14.45 29.07 -3.81
C VAL A 389 -15.72 28.33 -3.41
N THR A 390 -15.61 27.16 -2.78
CA THR A 390 -16.77 26.33 -2.42
C THR A 390 -17.55 26.86 -1.23
N SER A 391 -16.95 27.67 -0.37
CA SER A 391 -17.62 28.26 0.80
C SER A 391 -18.63 29.37 0.46
N TYR A 392 -18.60 29.93 -0.75
CA TYR A 392 -19.51 31.02 -1.16
C TYR A 392 -20.52 30.58 -2.23
N ASN A 393 -21.58 29.88 -1.82
CA ASN A 393 -22.77 29.59 -2.64
C ASN A 393 -22.40 29.09 -4.07
N PHE A 394 -21.39 28.22 -4.13
CA PHE A 394 -20.71 27.83 -5.36
C PHE A 394 -21.66 27.14 -6.34
N LYS A 395 -21.64 27.60 -7.60
CA LYS A 395 -22.28 26.92 -8.73
C LYS A 395 -21.20 26.54 -9.71
N SER A 396 -21.14 25.25 -10.08
CA SER A 396 -20.07 24.78 -10.95
C SER A 396 -20.31 25.25 -12.37
N PHE A 397 -19.22 25.59 -13.08
CA PHE A 397 -19.31 25.82 -14.53
C PHE A 397 -19.77 24.57 -15.29
N SER A 398 -19.55 23.37 -14.75
CA SER A 398 -20.08 22.12 -15.34
C SER A 398 -21.62 22.09 -15.39
N ASP A 399 -22.29 22.91 -14.57
CA ASP A 399 -23.76 23.02 -14.59
C ASP A 399 -24.26 23.93 -15.71
N ILE A 400 -23.34 24.64 -16.38
CA ILE A 400 -23.63 25.63 -17.43
C ILE A 400 -22.94 25.25 -18.75
N VAL A 401 -21.81 24.55 -18.68
CA VAL A 401 -20.93 24.23 -19.80
C VAL A 401 -20.88 22.72 -19.98
N TYR A 402 -21.38 22.27 -21.13
CA TYR A 402 -21.43 20.87 -21.51
C TYR A 402 -20.52 20.61 -22.72
N PRO A 403 -19.94 19.41 -22.86
CA PRO A 403 -19.26 19.00 -24.08
C PRO A 403 -20.19 19.14 -25.29
N ARG A 404 -19.64 19.54 -26.44
CA ARG A 404 -20.39 19.67 -27.71
C ARG A 404 -21.22 18.41 -28.02
N ASP A 405 -20.68 17.24 -27.69
CA ASP A 405 -21.23 15.95 -28.12
C ASP A 405 -22.34 15.42 -27.22
N LEU A 406 -22.71 16.17 -26.16
CA LEU A 406 -23.81 15.81 -25.26
C LEU A 406 -25.18 15.93 -25.97
N TYR A 407 -25.31 16.90 -26.87
CA TYR A 407 -26.50 17.09 -27.69
C TYR A 407 -26.19 16.68 -29.13
N ARG A 408 -26.97 15.74 -29.65
CA ARG A 408 -26.76 15.15 -30.97
C ARG A 408 -28.02 15.22 -31.79
N LEU A 409 -27.83 15.37 -33.10
CA LEU A 409 -28.86 15.04 -34.07
C LEU A 409 -29.18 13.54 -33.94
N THR A 410 -30.41 13.18 -34.21
CA THR A 410 -30.92 11.82 -34.07
C THR A 410 -31.12 11.17 -35.44
N ASP A 411 -31.36 9.86 -35.47
CA ASP A 411 -31.78 9.19 -36.70
C ASP A 411 -33.14 9.70 -37.21
N THR A 412 -33.98 10.29 -36.35
CA THR A 412 -35.27 10.87 -36.75
C THR A 412 -35.09 11.98 -37.78
N LEU A 413 -34.12 12.89 -37.58
CA LEU A 413 -33.82 13.95 -38.54
C LEU A 413 -33.54 13.36 -39.93
N TYR A 414 -32.71 12.32 -40.02
CA TYR A 414 -32.33 11.71 -41.29
C TYR A 414 -33.41 10.85 -41.92
N LYS A 415 -34.31 10.26 -41.11
CA LYS A 415 -35.49 9.54 -41.62
C LYS A 415 -36.54 10.50 -42.19
N GLU A 416 -36.81 11.59 -41.48
CA GLU A 416 -37.75 12.64 -41.91
C GLU A 416 -37.17 13.50 -43.05
N ASN A 417 -35.84 13.65 -43.10
CA ASN A 417 -35.12 14.43 -44.10
C ASN A 417 -33.98 13.62 -44.75
N PRO A 418 -34.29 12.64 -45.64
CA PRO A 418 -33.26 11.81 -46.26
C PRO A 418 -32.18 12.59 -47.02
N TRP A 419 -32.52 13.79 -47.52
CA TRP A 419 -31.59 14.69 -48.19
C TRP A 419 -30.45 15.19 -47.27
N ALA A 420 -30.66 15.20 -45.96
CA ALA A 420 -29.71 15.74 -44.99
C ALA A 420 -28.47 14.85 -44.81
N ILE A 421 -28.56 13.57 -45.18
CA ILE A 421 -27.53 12.55 -44.86
C ILE A 421 -26.15 12.83 -45.47
N THR A 422 -26.10 13.58 -46.58
CA THR A 422 -24.86 13.89 -47.30
C THR A 422 -24.18 15.17 -46.84
N ARG A 423 -24.83 15.97 -45.97
CA ARG A 423 -24.31 17.26 -45.56
C ARG A 423 -23.21 17.18 -44.49
N PRO A 424 -23.35 16.38 -43.41
CA PRO A 424 -22.28 16.24 -42.43
C PRO A 424 -21.01 15.64 -43.02
N SER A 425 -19.85 16.07 -42.51
CA SER A 425 -18.58 15.43 -42.81
C SER A 425 -18.55 13.97 -42.35
N LYS A 426 -17.77 13.12 -43.03
CA LYS A 426 -17.63 11.69 -42.72
C LYS A 426 -17.28 11.49 -41.25
N GLY A 427 -18.08 10.69 -40.54
CA GLY A 427 -17.91 10.40 -39.11
C GLY A 427 -18.68 11.33 -38.16
N HIS A 428 -19.26 12.42 -38.66
CA HIS A 428 -19.94 13.45 -37.85
C HIS A 428 -21.46 13.48 -38.10
N LYS A 429 -22.05 12.33 -38.45
CA LYS A 429 -23.48 12.22 -38.80
C LYS A 429 -24.39 12.81 -37.71
N PHE A 430 -24.05 12.65 -36.44
CA PHE A 430 -24.95 13.06 -35.35
C PHE A 430 -24.52 14.34 -34.65
N ASP A 431 -23.47 15.01 -35.13
CA ASP A 431 -22.87 16.10 -34.39
C ASP A 431 -23.64 17.41 -34.63
N LEU A 432 -24.03 18.08 -33.54
CA LEU A 432 -24.55 19.43 -33.60
C LEU A 432 -23.37 20.43 -33.56
N GLY A 433 -22.72 20.59 -34.70
CA GLY A 433 -21.54 21.44 -34.86
C GLY A 433 -21.82 22.95 -34.86
N THR A 434 -20.76 23.76 -34.78
CA THR A 434 -20.87 25.25 -34.80
C THR A 434 -21.45 25.82 -36.10
N ASN A 435 -21.44 25.05 -37.18
CA ASN A 435 -21.98 25.39 -38.50
C ASN A 435 -23.37 24.76 -38.75
N ALA A 436 -24.05 24.22 -37.73
CA ALA A 436 -25.32 23.52 -37.91
C ALA A 436 -26.39 24.37 -38.62
N PHE A 437 -26.39 25.69 -38.39
CA PHE A 437 -27.32 26.61 -39.05
C PHE A 437 -27.06 26.76 -40.55
N ASP A 438 -25.80 26.69 -40.98
CA ASP A 438 -25.42 26.72 -42.40
C ASP A 438 -25.61 25.34 -43.05
N LEU A 439 -25.45 24.28 -42.25
CA LEU A 439 -25.55 22.90 -42.71
C LEU A 439 -27.01 22.49 -42.93
N PHE A 440 -27.93 22.95 -42.09
CA PHE A 440 -29.35 22.58 -42.17
C PHE A 440 -30.27 23.81 -42.06
N PRO A 441 -30.10 24.86 -42.89
CA PRO A 441 -30.90 26.08 -42.80
C PRO A 441 -32.40 25.82 -42.86
N GLU A 442 -32.83 24.74 -43.51
CA GLU A 442 -34.23 24.32 -43.65
C GLU A 442 -34.84 23.78 -42.36
N LEU A 443 -34.02 23.32 -41.41
CA LEU A 443 -34.48 22.70 -40.16
C LEU A 443 -34.50 23.67 -38.97
N PHE A 444 -33.94 24.87 -39.15
CA PHE A 444 -33.83 25.87 -38.10
C PHE A 444 -34.69 27.12 -38.40
N SER A 445 -35.63 27.45 -37.51
CA SER A 445 -36.49 28.63 -37.62
C SER A 445 -36.05 29.76 -36.69
N ASP A 446 -36.44 31.00 -37.01
CA ASP A 446 -36.14 32.18 -36.16
C ASP A 446 -37.12 32.33 -34.99
N ILE A 447 -38.28 31.67 -35.06
CA ILE A 447 -39.30 31.63 -34.01
C ILE A 447 -39.63 30.19 -33.64
N PRO A 448 -39.95 29.90 -32.36
CA PRO A 448 -40.43 28.58 -31.96
C PRO A 448 -41.84 28.35 -32.48
N VAL A 449 -42.09 27.22 -33.13
CA VAL A 449 -43.44 26.88 -33.62
C VAL A 449 -44.36 26.45 -32.47
N ASN A 450 -43.82 25.70 -31.50
CA ASN A 450 -44.51 25.26 -30.29
C ASN A 450 -43.50 24.78 -29.22
N ALA A 451 -43.98 24.20 -28.12
CA ALA A 451 -43.16 23.71 -27.01
C ALA A 451 -42.22 22.53 -27.36
N GLU A 452 -42.41 21.89 -28.52
CA GLU A 452 -41.54 20.81 -29.00
C GLU A 452 -40.23 21.33 -29.62
N TYR A 453 -40.03 22.64 -29.70
CA TYR A 453 -38.81 23.23 -30.26
C TYR A 453 -37.81 23.58 -29.17
N ALA A 454 -36.56 23.19 -29.36
CA ALA A 454 -35.41 23.61 -28.58
C ALA A 454 -34.83 24.91 -29.16
N LYS A 455 -34.47 25.83 -28.28
CA LYS A 455 -33.68 27.00 -28.64
C LYS A 455 -32.21 26.62 -28.73
N ILE A 456 -31.58 26.91 -29.85
CA ILE A 456 -30.14 26.74 -30.09
C ILE A 456 -29.51 28.12 -30.27
N ILE A 457 -28.41 28.38 -29.55
CA ILE A 457 -27.60 29.59 -29.71
C ILE A 457 -26.32 29.17 -30.45
N GLY A 458 -26.26 29.50 -31.74
CA GLY A 458 -25.16 29.15 -32.63
C GLY A 458 -24.40 30.37 -33.13
N ARG A 459 -23.76 30.26 -34.31
CA ARG A 459 -23.12 31.39 -34.99
C ARG A 459 -23.49 31.39 -36.46
N ILE A 460 -23.70 32.59 -37.02
CA ILE A 460 -23.72 32.86 -38.47
C ILE A 460 -22.91 34.13 -38.65
N ASN A 461 -22.02 34.18 -39.65
CA ASN A 461 -21.18 35.35 -39.94
C ASN A 461 -20.44 35.92 -38.71
N ASN A 462 -19.91 35.03 -37.86
CA ASN A 462 -19.24 35.33 -36.59
C ASN A 462 -20.11 35.97 -35.48
N GLU A 463 -21.39 36.24 -35.72
CA GLU A 463 -22.32 36.75 -34.71
C GLU A 463 -23.06 35.62 -34.01
N ARG A 464 -23.42 35.82 -32.74
CA ARG A 464 -24.24 34.87 -31.97
C ARG A 464 -25.70 35.06 -32.36
N ILE A 465 -26.30 33.99 -32.88
CA ILE A 465 -27.70 34.01 -33.32
C ILE A 465 -28.48 32.89 -32.63
N GLN A 466 -29.74 33.18 -32.34
CA GLN A 466 -30.72 32.26 -31.81
C GLN A 466 -31.55 31.68 -32.96
N LYS A 467 -31.63 30.35 -33.05
CA LYS A 467 -32.60 29.65 -33.90
C LYS A 467 -33.27 28.51 -33.12
N TYR A 468 -34.32 27.93 -33.68
CA TYR A 468 -35.14 26.91 -33.06
C TYR A 468 -35.22 25.67 -33.95
N ILE A 469 -35.13 24.48 -33.34
CA ILE A 469 -35.27 23.18 -34.02
C ILE A 469 -36.12 22.25 -33.16
N LYS A 470 -36.84 21.30 -33.74
CA LYS A 470 -37.63 20.31 -33.01
C LYS A 470 -36.73 19.45 -32.10
N LYS A 471 -37.10 19.26 -30.83
CA LYS A 471 -36.30 18.58 -29.77
C LYS A 471 -35.93 17.13 -30.08
N ALA A 472 -36.73 16.44 -30.88
CA ALA A 472 -36.54 15.04 -31.24
C ALA A 472 -35.83 14.86 -32.59
N MET A 473 -35.23 15.91 -33.13
CA MET A 473 -34.45 15.89 -34.37
C MET A 473 -32.98 15.63 -34.13
#